data_AF-A0AB35YXS9-F1
#
_entry.id   AF-A0AB35YXS9-F1
#
_cell.length_a   1.000
_cell.length_b   1.000
_cell.length_c   1.000
_cell.angle_alpha   90.00
_cell.angle_beta   90.00
_cell.angle_gamma   90.00
#
_symmetry.space_group_name_H-M   'P 1'
#
loop_
_entity.id
_entity.type
_entity.pdbx_description
1 polymer ?
#
loop_
_entity_poly.entity_id
_entity_poly.type
_entity_poly.pdbx_seq_one_letter_code
_entity_poly.pdbx_strand_id
1 'polypeptide(L)'
;MTIGIIWLTGIYFFVDSDIIRIGMLAFIFFIGIAYSTKLLTKIKLSDGFYIFETYSIVTQKEEIKISESQLTEIIYKSDLLFNSHNLILKYNGTNGVVTKKLYLNSEPWSELASELNRIKKTIANTV
;
A
#
# COMPACT_ATOMS: atom_id res chain seq x y z
N MET A 1 -10.38 22.49 -23.40
CA MET A 1 -9.02 21.97 -23.68
C MET A 1 -8.01 23.10 -23.90
N THR A 2 -8.35 24.12 -24.67
CA THR A 2 -7.47 25.27 -25.01
C THR A 2 -7.12 26.20 -23.84
N ILE A 3 -8.07 26.48 -22.93
CA ILE A 3 -7.83 27.35 -21.76
C ILE A 3 -6.80 26.75 -20.79
N GLY A 4 -6.82 25.42 -20.60
CA GLY A 4 -5.86 24.75 -19.71
C GLY A 4 -4.42 24.79 -20.23
N ILE A 5 -4.24 24.74 -21.55
CA ILE A 5 -2.92 24.85 -22.20
C ILE A 5 -2.36 26.26 -21.99
N ILE A 6 -3.16 27.31 -22.21
CA ILE A 6 -2.76 28.72 -22.02
C ILE A 6 -2.35 29.00 -20.57
N TRP A 7 -3.06 28.41 -19.59
CA TRP A 7 -2.69 28.49 -18.17
C TRP A 7 -1.34 27.83 -17.86
N LEU A 8 -1.10 26.64 -18.43
CA LEU A 8 0.18 25.94 -18.31
C LEU A 8 1.35 26.71 -18.93
N THR A 9 1.15 27.32 -20.11
CA THR A 9 2.16 28.19 -20.73
C THR A 9 2.38 29.48 -19.93
N GLY A 10 1.31 30.06 -19.37
CA GLY A 10 1.42 31.25 -18.51
C GLY A 10 2.25 30.99 -17.25
N ILE A 11 2.02 29.86 -16.58
CA ILE A 11 2.83 29.45 -15.42
C ILE A 11 4.30 29.24 -15.83
N TYR A 12 4.54 28.67 -17.01
CA TYR A 12 5.91 28.44 -17.51
C TYR A 12 6.69 29.74 -17.78
N PHE A 13 6.03 30.82 -18.19
CA PHE A 13 6.67 32.11 -18.50
C PHE A 13 6.77 33.08 -17.31
N PHE A 14 5.91 32.96 -16.31
CA PHE A 14 5.84 33.89 -15.17
C PHE A 14 6.43 33.35 -13.86
N VAL A 15 6.71 32.04 -13.79
CA VAL A 15 7.27 31.41 -12.60
C VAL A 15 8.74 31.09 -12.85
N ASP A 16 9.60 31.47 -11.91
CA ASP A 16 11.03 31.23 -11.99
C ASP A 16 11.33 29.76 -12.29
N SER A 17 12.30 29.50 -13.17
CA SER A 17 12.57 28.15 -13.68
C SER A 17 12.87 27.15 -12.56
N ASP A 18 13.45 27.63 -11.46
CA ASP A 18 13.71 26.87 -10.26
C ASP A 18 12.43 26.49 -9.50
N ILE A 19 11.43 27.38 -9.44
CA ILE A 19 10.14 27.10 -8.80
C ILE A 19 9.36 26.05 -9.60
N ILE A 20 9.39 26.13 -10.95
CA ILE A 20 8.78 25.10 -11.81
C ILE A 20 9.45 23.75 -11.61
N ARG A 21 10.79 23.73 -11.54
CA ARG A 21 11.56 22.50 -11.34
C ARG A 21 11.27 21.86 -9.98
N ILE A 22 11.18 22.66 -8.92
CA ILE A 22 10.78 22.21 -7.57
C ILE A 22 9.34 21.67 -7.60
N GLY A 23 8.42 22.37 -8.27
CA GLY A 23 7.04 21.95 -8.41
C GLY A 23 6.88 20.61 -9.13
N MET A 24 7.62 20.39 -10.22
CA MET A 24 7.62 19.10 -10.93
C MET A 24 8.20 17.97 -10.10
N LEU A 25 9.30 18.22 -9.36
CA LEU A 25 9.89 17.21 -8.48
C LEU A 25 8.92 16.82 -7.36
N ALA A 26 8.27 17.81 -6.73
CA ALA A 26 7.24 17.55 -5.74
C ALA A 26 6.07 16.77 -6.34
N PHE A 27 5.60 17.13 -7.53
CA PHE A 27 4.52 16.44 -8.23
C PHE A 27 4.84 14.97 -8.53
N ILE A 28 6.03 14.68 -9.08
CA ILE A 28 6.50 13.31 -9.33
C ILE A 28 6.54 12.51 -8.03
N PHE A 29 7.04 13.14 -6.95
CA PHE A 29 7.11 12.52 -5.64
C PHE A 29 5.71 12.19 -5.08
N PHE A 30 4.76 13.14 -5.18
CA PHE A 30 3.38 12.94 -4.76
C PHE A 30 2.68 11.83 -5.56
N ILE A 31 2.87 11.79 -6.88
CA ILE A 31 2.36 10.69 -7.71
C ILE A 31 2.96 9.36 -7.27
N GLY A 32 4.27 9.30 -7.05
CA GLY A 32 4.94 8.08 -6.57
C GLY A 32 4.38 7.58 -5.24
N ILE A 33 4.08 8.49 -4.30
CA ILE A 33 3.41 8.16 -3.04
C ILE A 33 2.00 7.64 -3.30
N ALA A 34 1.20 8.33 -4.12
CA ALA A 34 -0.18 7.94 -4.39
C ALA A 34 -0.30 6.56 -5.06
N TYR A 35 0.61 6.24 -5.98
CA TYR A 35 0.67 4.93 -6.64
C TYR A 35 1.17 3.81 -5.71
N SER A 36 2.09 4.10 -4.80
CA SER A 36 2.68 3.09 -3.91
C SER A 36 1.83 2.82 -2.66
N THR A 37 1.04 3.79 -2.23
CA THR A 37 0.22 3.67 -1.03
C THR A 37 -1.00 2.79 -1.31
N LYS A 38 -0.99 1.61 -0.67
CA LYS A 38 -2.12 0.67 -0.68
C LYS A 38 -2.66 0.53 0.72
N LEU A 39 -3.95 0.80 0.86
CA LEU A 39 -4.71 0.64 2.10
C LEU A 39 -5.33 -0.75 2.13
N LEU A 40 -4.97 -1.58 3.10
CA LEU A 40 -5.64 -2.84 3.38
C LEU A 40 -7.04 -2.53 3.93
N THR A 41 -8.05 -3.10 3.28
CA THR A 41 -9.46 -2.94 3.64
C THR A 41 -10.00 -4.20 4.29
N LYS A 42 -9.57 -5.38 3.85
CA LYS A 42 -10.06 -6.67 4.37
C LYS A 42 -9.07 -7.80 4.12
N ILE A 43 -9.06 -8.79 5.01
CA ILE A 43 -8.40 -10.07 4.77
C ILE A 43 -9.49 -11.14 4.63
N LYS A 44 -9.32 -12.06 3.70
CA LYS A 44 -10.20 -13.22 3.51
C LYS A 44 -9.33 -14.47 3.44
N LEU A 45 -9.88 -15.58 3.93
CA LEU A 45 -9.34 -16.91 3.65
C LEU A 45 -10.28 -17.65 2.69
N SER A 46 -9.72 -18.19 1.62
CA SER A 46 -10.42 -19.06 0.68
C SER A 46 -9.46 -20.14 0.19
N ASP A 47 -9.85 -21.40 0.33
CA ASP A 47 -9.22 -22.54 -0.36
C ASP A 47 -7.68 -22.61 -0.26
N GLY A 48 -7.12 -22.39 0.94
CA GLY A 48 -5.67 -22.42 1.17
C GLY A 48 -4.93 -21.18 0.65
N PHE A 49 -5.65 -20.06 0.48
CA PHE A 49 -5.08 -18.75 0.15
C PHE A 49 -5.52 -17.68 1.15
N TYR A 50 -4.58 -16.79 1.47
CA TYR A 50 -4.82 -15.49 2.06
C TYR A 50 -5.08 -14.46 0.95
N ILE A 51 -6.23 -13.81 0.98
CA ILE A 51 -6.62 -12.76 0.04
C ILE A 51 -6.66 -11.43 0.81
N PHE A 52 -5.75 -10.53 0.49
CA PHE A 52 -5.68 -9.19 1.05
C PHE A 52 -6.33 -8.21 0.09
N GLU A 53 -7.52 -7.73 0.42
CA GLU A 53 -8.18 -6.67 -0.33
C GLU A 53 -7.54 -5.33 0.02
N THR A 54 -7.12 -4.61 -1.01
CA THR A 54 -6.47 -3.31 -0.87
C THR A 54 -7.18 -2.27 -1.71
N TYR A 55 -7.09 -1.01 -1.29
CA TYR A 55 -7.55 0.15 -2.01
C TYR A 55 -6.37 1.10 -2.23
N SER A 56 -6.15 1.51 -3.47
CA SER A 56 -5.30 2.63 -3.82
C SER A 56 -6.16 3.73 -4.42
N ILE A 57 -5.77 4.99 -4.20
CA ILE A 57 -6.41 6.14 -4.84
C ILE A 57 -6.36 6.01 -6.37
N VAL A 58 -5.31 5.39 -6.89
CA VAL A 58 -5.06 5.30 -8.33
C VAL A 58 -5.70 4.07 -8.95
N THR A 59 -5.37 2.89 -8.42
CA THR A 59 -5.80 1.60 -9.00
C THR A 59 -7.11 1.10 -8.39
N GLN A 60 -7.70 1.84 -7.46
CA GLN A 60 -8.92 1.49 -6.75
C GLN A 60 -8.78 0.15 -6.01
N LYS A 61 -9.82 -0.69 -6.04
CA LYS A 61 -9.85 -1.97 -5.33
C LYS A 61 -8.98 -3.00 -6.06
N GLU A 62 -7.98 -3.53 -5.35
CA GLU A 62 -7.12 -4.62 -5.80
C GLU A 62 -7.12 -5.76 -4.78
N GLU A 63 -6.77 -6.96 -5.22
CA GLU A 63 -6.61 -8.13 -4.35
C GLU A 63 -5.20 -8.71 -4.47
N ILE A 64 -4.56 -8.95 -3.33
CA ILE A 64 -3.27 -9.65 -3.25
C ILE A 64 -3.58 -11.06 -2.74
N LYS A 65 -3.45 -12.05 -3.62
CA LYS A 65 -3.66 -13.46 -3.29
C LYS A 65 -2.31 -14.13 -3.01
N ILE A 66 -2.17 -14.74 -1.83
CA ILE A 66 -0.95 -15.43 -1.40
C ILE A 66 -1.36 -16.81 -0.90
N SER A 67 -0.71 -17.87 -1.39
CA SER A 67 -0.97 -19.23 -0.86
C SER A 67 -0.49 -19.32 0.59
N GLU A 68 -1.22 -20.03 1.45
CA GLU A 68 -0.85 -20.19 2.86
C GLU A 68 0.56 -20.76 3.03
N SER A 69 0.96 -21.70 2.17
CA SER A 69 2.29 -22.32 2.17
C SER A 69 3.42 -21.37 1.75
N GLN A 70 3.08 -20.26 1.08
CA GLN A 70 4.06 -19.27 0.60
C GLN A 70 4.24 -18.11 1.58
N LEU A 71 3.26 -17.84 2.44
CA LEU A 71 3.35 -16.76 3.42
C LEU A 71 4.31 -17.16 4.54
N THR A 72 5.44 -16.47 4.63
CA THR A 72 6.49 -16.78 5.61
C THR A 72 6.42 -15.90 6.84
N GLU A 73 5.95 -14.65 6.68
CA GLU A 73 5.91 -13.70 7.79
C GLU A 73 4.78 -12.69 7.64
N ILE A 74 4.16 -12.35 8.77
CA ILE A 74 3.16 -11.29 8.86
C ILE A 74 3.38 -10.47 10.14
N ILE A 75 3.82 -9.22 9.96
CA ILE A 75 4.12 -8.31 11.08
C ILE A 75 3.19 -7.11 11.02
N TYR A 76 2.53 -6.86 12.14
CA TYR A 76 1.84 -5.61 12.37
C TYR A 76 2.77 -4.61 13.06
N LYS A 77 2.88 -3.40 12.53
CA LYS A 77 3.61 -2.28 13.14
C LYS A 77 2.69 -1.08 13.27
N SER A 78 2.54 -0.58 14.50
CA SER A 78 1.95 0.72 14.78
C SER A 78 3.06 1.73 15.03
N ASP A 79 3.07 2.81 14.26
CA ASP A 79 3.94 3.97 14.50
C ASP A 79 3.12 5.05 15.19
N LEU A 80 3.42 5.28 16.47
CA LEU A 80 2.73 6.25 17.31
C LEU A 80 2.99 7.69 16.86
N LEU A 81 4.16 7.98 16.27
CA LEU A 81 4.54 9.34 15.88
C LEU A 81 3.71 9.85 14.71
N PHE A 82 3.33 8.95 13.80
CA PHE A 82 2.55 9.29 12.61
C PHE A 82 1.12 8.74 12.67
N ASN A 83 0.70 8.22 13.84
CA ASN A 83 -0.55 7.50 14.03
C ASN A 83 -0.84 6.52 12.88
N SER A 84 0.20 5.81 12.43
CA SER A 84 0.15 4.99 11.22
C SER A 84 0.22 3.52 11.57
N HIS A 85 -0.70 2.74 10.99
CA HIS A 85 -0.79 1.31 11.21
C HIS A 85 -0.44 0.61 9.90
N ASN A 86 0.52 -0.31 9.97
CA ASN A 86 1.05 -0.99 8.80
C ASN A 86 1.11 -2.50 9.00
N LEU A 87 0.74 -3.24 7.97
CA LEU A 87 0.95 -4.67 7.86
C LEU A 87 2.09 -4.95 6.88
N ILE A 88 3.10 -5.67 7.34
CA ILE A 88 4.23 -6.13 6.53
C ILE A 88 4.03 -7.62 6.25
N LEU A 89 3.93 -7.95 4.97
CA LEU A 89 3.80 -9.32 4.46
C LEU A 89 5.12 -9.75 3.84
N LYS A 90 5.59 -10.94 4.19
CA LYS A 90 6.73 -11.59 3.53
C LYS A 90 6.28 -12.95 3.01
N TYR A 91 6.54 -13.22 1.74
CA TYR A 91 6.14 -14.48 1.12
C TYR A 91 7.10 -14.90 0.01
N ASN A 92 7.15 -16.20 -0.25
CA ASN A 92 7.96 -16.79 -1.32
C ASN A 92 7.19 -16.67 -2.64
N GLY A 93 7.48 -15.62 -3.40
CA GLY A 93 6.97 -15.44 -4.76
C GLY A 93 7.78 -16.24 -5.78
N THR A 94 7.31 -16.25 -7.03
CA THR A 94 7.94 -16.99 -8.14
C THR A 94 9.41 -16.62 -8.36
N ASN A 95 9.76 -15.34 -8.12
CA ASN A 95 11.11 -14.81 -8.34
C ASN A 95 11.89 -14.57 -7.04
N GLY A 96 11.49 -15.22 -5.94
CA GLY A 96 12.12 -15.11 -4.64
C GLY A 96 11.25 -14.45 -3.57
N VAL A 97 11.88 -14.01 -2.50
CA VAL A 97 11.18 -13.45 -1.32
C VAL A 97 10.65 -12.06 -1.65
N VAL A 98 9.33 -11.89 -1.53
CA VAL A 98 8.66 -10.62 -1.71
C VAL A 98 8.29 -10.04 -0.35
N THR A 99 8.57 -8.75 -0.15
CA THR A 99 8.10 -8.00 1.01
C THR A 99 7.13 -6.91 0.56
N LYS A 100 5.92 -6.91 1.11
CA LYS A 100 4.90 -5.87 0.85
C LYS A 100 4.51 -5.18 2.14
N LYS A 101 4.45 -3.85 2.09
CA LYS A 101 3.91 -3.01 3.16
C LYS A 101 2.52 -2.52 2.75
N LEU A 102 1.52 -2.84 3.56
CA LEU A 102 0.14 -2.39 3.40
C LEU A 102 -0.21 -1.45 4.55
N TYR A 103 -0.68 -0.26 4.22
CA TYR A 103 -1.19 0.67 5.21
C TYR A 103 -2.58 0.23 5.63
N LEU A 104 -2.96 0.43 6.87
CA LEU A 104 -4.24 -0.01 7.38
C LEU A 104 -5.21 1.18 7.39
N ASN A 105 -6.47 0.99 6.97
CA ASN A 105 -7.49 2.05 7.01
C ASN A 105 -8.15 2.18 8.40
N SER A 106 -8.42 3.40 8.88
CA SER A 106 -8.95 3.67 10.23
C SER A 106 -10.13 2.76 10.64
N GLU A 107 -9.90 1.94 11.69
CA GLU A 107 -10.81 1.20 12.59
C GLU A 107 -12.16 0.61 12.09
N PRO A 108 -12.56 -0.60 12.55
CA PRO A 108 -12.05 -1.27 13.76
C PRO A 108 -11.00 -2.35 13.49
N TRP A 109 -9.86 -2.23 14.18
CA TRP A 109 -8.74 -3.17 14.11
C TRP A 109 -8.98 -4.52 14.79
N SER A 110 -10.07 -4.66 15.54
CA SER A 110 -10.38 -5.84 16.35
C SER A 110 -10.63 -7.09 15.50
N GLU A 111 -11.35 -6.95 14.38
CA GLU A 111 -11.55 -8.04 13.41
C GLU A 111 -10.22 -8.45 12.77
N LEU A 112 -9.43 -7.45 12.38
CA LEU A 112 -8.12 -7.65 11.77
C LEU A 112 -7.14 -8.34 12.75
N ALA A 113 -7.18 -7.99 14.03
CA ALA A 113 -6.33 -8.61 15.06
C ALA A 113 -6.63 -10.12 15.24
N SER A 114 -7.90 -10.52 15.17
CA SER A 114 -8.31 -11.93 15.24
C SER A 114 -7.77 -12.71 14.03
N GLU A 115 -7.95 -12.17 12.82
CA GLU A 115 -7.45 -12.79 11.59
C GLU A 115 -5.92 -12.89 11.58
N LEU A 116 -5.22 -11.82 11.97
CA LEU A 116 -3.76 -11.82 12.09
C LEU A 116 -3.26 -12.86 13.09
N ASN A 117 -3.91 -13.01 14.24
CA ASN A 117 -3.55 -14.03 15.22
C ASN A 117 -3.75 -15.44 14.67
N ARG A 118 -4.80 -15.68 13.89
CA ARG A 118 -5.01 -16.97 13.23
C ARG A 118 -3.89 -17.27 12.24
N ILE A 119 -3.54 -16.31 11.38
CA ILE A 119 -2.46 -16.46 10.39
C ILE A 119 -1.12 -16.74 11.08
N LYS A 120 -0.77 -15.97 12.11
CA LYS A 120 0.48 -16.18 12.88
C LYS A 120 0.57 -17.58 13.47
N LYS A 121 -0.53 -18.10 14.01
CA LYS A 121 -0.59 -19.48 14.53
C LYS A 121 -0.39 -20.52 13.43
N THR A 122 -1.02 -20.33 12.27
CA THR A 122 -0.84 -21.23 11.12
C THR A 122 0.62 -21.27 10.66
N ILE A 123 1.25 -20.10 10.52
CA ILE A 123 2.69 -20.03 10.15
C ILE A 123 3.53 -20.77 11.20
N ALA A 124 3.32 -20.50 12.49
CA ALA A 124 4.09 -21.14 13.56
C ALA A 124 3.93 -22.66 13.63
N ASN A 125 2.78 -23.20 13.20
CA ASN A 125 2.52 -24.65 13.17
C ASN A 125 3.03 -25.34 11.88
N THR A 126 3.45 -24.57 10.88
CA THR A 126 3.92 -25.09 9.58
C THR A 126 5.46 -25.12 9.49
N VAL A 127 6.15 -24.48 10.44
CA VAL A 127 7.61 -24.54 10.65
C VAL A 127 7.95 -25.68 11.59
#